data_AF-A0A318CYA9-F1
#
_entry.id   AF-A0A318CYA9-F1
#
_cell.length_a   1.000
_cell.length_b   1.000
_cell.length_c   1.000
_cell.angle_alpha   90.00
_cell.angle_beta   90.00
_cell.angle_gamma   90.00
#
_symmetry.space_group_name_H-M   'P 1'
#
loop_
_entity.id
_entity.type
_entity.pdbx_description
1 polymer ?
#
loop_
_entity_poly.entity_id
_entity_poly.type
_entity_poly.pdbx_seq_one_letter_code
_entity_poly.pdbx_strand_id
1 'polypeptide(L)'
;MNKKVFQKIARGLIVVALLLSATNLTVFAQETRPLIPNVEYFIVETKVLDDGTSIDEVLINGPPTPPVGYERTTVELPEPSPEAGVVTLSVPAYNWSFGCSATSASMIAAFYDRGSYPGMYTGPTNNGIMPMDNSAWGDVIIAGEPMHQCPLSATRNGLDGRTIRGHVDDYWIQYEAAGPDPYVINSWTEHTLGDCTADYMKTNKWFASENFNTDGATTFWYYTNGAPITATNLESHNLDIYDGGCGLKLFYESRGETVDAMYNRGADPRASQEPQGACTLRLREAQSGPVPCSGARRQNKVLDGVSAAILGGVAAENQYIYGYNGTTEGFTYDLV
;
A
#
# COMPACT_ATOMS: atom_id res chain seq x y z
N MET A 1 -24.17 72.22 4.83
CA MET A 1 -23.76 71.36 3.70
C MET A 1 -24.79 71.47 2.58
N ASN A 2 -24.39 71.81 1.34
CA ASN A 2 -25.33 72.09 0.24
C ASN A 2 -26.08 70.80 -0.17
N LYS A 3 -27.41 70.87 -0.32
CA LYS A 3 -28.31 69.74 -0.63
C LYS A 3 -27.85 68.93 -1.86
N LYS A 4 -27.24 69.61 -2.85
CA LYS A 4 -26.66 68.99 -4.05
C LYS A 4 -25.38 68.19 -3.78
N VAL A 5 -24.59 68.59 -2.78
CA VAL A 5 -23.36 67.88 -2.38
C VAL A 5 -23.72 66.63 -1.58
N PHE A 6 -24.73 66.71 -0.70
CA PHE A 6 -25.23 65.55 0.05
C PHE A 6 -25.79 64.47 -0.89
N GLN A 7 -26.55 64.85 -1.92
CA GLN A 7 -27.08 63.90 -2.90
C GLN A 7 -25.99 63.22 -3.76
N LYS A 8 -24.89 63.92 -4.07
CA LYS A 8 -23.76 63.32 -4.79
C LYS A 8 -23.00 62.32 -3.93
N ILE A 9 -22.79 62.64 -2.65
CA ILE A 9 -22.13 61.74 -1.69
C ILE A 9 -22.99 60.50 -1.42
N ALA A 10 -24.31 60.69 -1.23
CA ALA A 10 -25.24 59.58 -1.01
C ALA A 10 -25.32 58.64 -2.23
N ARG A 11 -25.30 59.17 -3.46
CA ARG A 11 -25.26 58.35 -4.68
C ARG A 11 -23.92 57.62 -4.84
N GLY A 12 -22.80 58.26 -4.49
CA GLY A 12 -21.49 57.61 -4.50
C GLY A 12 -21.39 56.45 -3.52
N LEU A 13 -21.91 56.62 -2.30
CA LEU A 13 -21.94 55.57 -1.28
C LEU A 13 -22.83 54.37 -1.66
N ILE A 14 -23.96 54.61 -2.33
CA ILE A 14 -24.84 53.54 -2.82
C ILE A 14 -24.17 52.74 -3.95
N VAL A 15 -23.43 53.40 -4.85
CA VAL A 15 -22.69 52.73 -5.93
C VAL A 15 -21.52 51.90 -5.39
N VAL A 16 -20.81 52.40 -4.37
CA VAL A 16 -19.73 51.65 -3.70
C VAL A 16 -20.29 50.45 -2.93
N ALA A 17 -21.43 50.61 -2.24
CA ALA A 17 -22.10 49.49 -1.56
C ALA A 17 -22.61 48.41 -2.54
N LEU A 18 -23.08 48.80 -3.73
CA LEU A 18 -23.50 47.87 -4.79
C LEU A 18 -22.32 47.17 -5.48
N LEU A 19 -21.16 47.82 -5.59
CA LEU A 19 -19.92 47.22 -6.12
C LEU A 19 -19.29 46.23 -5.12
N LEU A 20 -19.40 46.48 -3.82
CA LEU A 20 -18.96 45.55 -2.76
C LEU A 20 -19.89 44.34 -2.60
N SER A 21 -21.16 44.44 -3.00
CA SER A 21 -22.10 43.29 -3.01
C SER A 21 -21.98 42.38 -4.24
N ALA A 22 -21.19 42.77 -5.25
CA ALA A 22 -21.02 42.00 -6.49
C ALA A 22 -19.83 41.03 -6.47
N THR A 23 -18.95 41.11 -5.47
CA THR A 23 -17.95 40.07 -5.19
C THR A 23 -18.55 39.04 -4.25
N ASN A 24 -19.43 38.19 -4.77
CA ASN A 24 -19.61 36.86 -4.20
C ASN A 24 -18.29 36.11 -4.42
N LEU A 25 -17.30 36.36 -3.55
CA LEU A 25 -16.30 35.34 -3.26
C LEU A 25 -17.11 34.19 -2.67
N THR A 26 -17.47 33.23 -3.52
CA THR A 26 -17.79 31.89 -3.05
C THR A 26 -16.51 31.36 -2.42
N VAL A 27 -16.32 31.69 -1.15
CA VAL A 27 -15.52 30.88 -0.24
C VAL A 27 -16.24 29.55 -0.24
N PHE A 28 -15.78 28.61 -1.06
CA PHE A 28 -16.08 27.21 -0.82
C PHE A 28 -15.58 26.95 0.60
N ALA A 29 -16.51 26.77 1.53
CA ALA A 29 -16.16 26.14 2.80
C ALA A 29 -15.49 24.84 2.40
N GLN A 30 -14.18 24.73 2.67
CA GLN A 30 -13.47 23.46 2.57
C GLN A 30 -14.24 22.55 3.51
N GLU A 31 -14.99 21.62 2.95
CA GLU A 31 -15.77 20.65 3.69
C GLU A 31 -14.74 19.89 4.53
N THR A 32 -14.65 20.23 5.82
CA THR A 32 -13.71 19.63 6.74
C THR A 32 -14.06 18.17 6.79
N ARG A 33 -13.23 17.35 6.14
CA ARG A 33 -13.26 15.90 6.23
C ARG A 33 -13.40 15.55 7.72
N PRO A 34 -14.30 14.62 8.10
CA PRO A 34 -14.20 14.04 9.43
C PRO A 34 -12.77 13.52 9.59
N LEU A 35 -12.07 13.93 10.67
CA LEU A 35 -10.75 13.37 10.96
C LEU A 35 -10.87 11.86 10.85
N ILE A 36 -10.04 11.23 9.99
CA ILE A 36 -9.83 9.79 10.16
C ILE A 36 -9.19 9.66 11.54
N PRO A 37 -9.82 8.95 12.48
CA PRO A 37 -9.22 8.81 13.79
C PRO A 37 -7.90 8.05 13.64
N ASN A 38 -6.83 8.59 14.23
CA ASN A 38 -5.68 7.78 14.57
C ASN A 38 -6.18 6.64 15.44
N VAL A 39 -6.12 5.42 14.92
CA VAL A 39 -6.28 4.21 15.72
C VAL A 39 -4.88 3.65 15.94
N GLU A 40 -4.71 2.88 17.01
CA GLU A 40 -3.38 2.45 17.52
C GLU A 40 -2.45 1.84 16.45
N TYR A 41 -3.03 1.22 15.41
CA TYR A 41 -2.31 0.51 14.36
C TYR A 41 -2.47 1.10 12.95
N PHE A 42 -3.08 2.29 12.86
CA PHE A 42 -3.29 3.03 11.62
C PHE A 42 -3.31 4.52 11.96
N ILE A 43 -2.21 5.20 11.62
CA ILE A 43 -1.99 6.61 11.94
C ILE A 43 -2.06 7.41 10.65
N VAL A 44 -2.81 8.51 10.68
CA VAL A 44 -2.95 9.43 9.55
C VAL A 44 -2.44 10.81 9.97
N GLU A 45 -1.42 11.30 9.27
CA GLU A 45 -0.95 12.67 9.39
C GLU A 45 -1.19 13.42 8.08
N THR A 46 -2.04 14.46 8.12
CA THR A 46 -2.23 15.32 6.96
C THR A 46 -1.11 16.36 6.86
N LYS A 47 -0.42 16.38 5.72
CA LYS A 47 0.66 17.31 5.40
C LYS A 47 0.27 18.21 4.24
N VAL A 48 0.75 19.46 4.27
CA VAL A 48 0.64 20.41 3.15
C VAL A 48 2.05 20.60 2.58
N LEU A 49 2.22 20.24 1.31
CA LEU A 49 3.47 20.38 0.58
C LEU A 49 3.74 21.83 0.18
N ASP A 50 4.97 22.13 -0.23
CA ASP A 50 5.42 23.47 -0.61
C ASP A 50 4.60 24.11 -1.74
N ASP A 51 4.00 23.30 -2.61
CA ASP A 51 3.13 23.74 -3.71
C ASP A 51 1.65 23.94 -3.30
N GLY A 52 1.33 23.72 -2.02
CA GLY A 52 -0.01 23.81 -1.44
C GLY A 52 -0.83 22.52 -1.54
N THR A 53 -0.29 21.45 -2.12
CA THR A 53 -0.95 20.15 -2.22
C THR A 53 -1.14 19.53 -0.82
N SER A 54 -2.36 19.09 -0.51
CA SER A 54 -2.66 18.40 0.75
C SER A 54 -2.66 16.88 0.57
N ILE A 55 -1.78 16.20 1.30
CA ILE A 55 -1.59 14.75 1.29
C ILE A 55 -1.78 14.16 2.69
N ASP A 56 -2.16 12.89 2.76
CA ASP A 56 -2.13 12.11 3.99
C ASP A 56 -0.93 11.16 3.96
N GLU A 57 -0.11 11.23 5.00
CA GLU A 57 0.82 10.17 5.39
C GLU A 57 0.06 9.15 6.21
N VAL A 58 0.06 7.90 5.76
CA VAL A 58 -0.61 6.80 6.43
C VAL A 58 0.43 5.79 6.87
N LEU A 59 0.66 5.71 8.18
CA LEU A 59 1.50 4.68 8.79
C LEU A 59 0.62 3.49 9.19
N ILE A 60 0.97 2.30 8.70
CA ILE A 60 0.31 1.04 9.07
C ILE A 60 1.31 0.22 9.91
N ASN A 61 1.00 0.03 11.19
CA ASN A 61 1.84 -0.66 12.18
C ASN A 61 1.08 -1.81 12.87
N GLY A 62 0.33 -2.62 12.12
CA GLY A 62 -0.41 -3.75 12.69
C GLY A 62 0.47 -4.73 13.51
N PRO A 63 0.07 -5.13 14.72
CA PRO A 63 0.90 -5.93 15.63
C PRO A 63 0.99 -7.40 15.19
N PRO A 64 2.05 -8.12 15.62
CA PRO A 64 2.21 -9.55 15.32
C PRO A 64 1.12 -10.43 15.95
N THR A 65 0.58 -10.00 17.09
CA THR A 65 -0.52 -10.68 17.80
C THR A 65 -1.75 -9.78 17.79
N PRO A 66 -2.96 -10.31 17.52
CA PRO A 66 -4.19 -9.53 17.60
C PRO A 66 -4.32 -8.85 18.97
N PRO A 67 -4.82 -7.61 19.04
CA PRO A 67 -5.09 -6.94 20.30
C PRO A 67 -6.13 -7.70 21.12
N VAL A 68 -6.07 -7.57 22.44
CA VAL A 68 -7.03 -8.23 23.36
C VAL A 68 -8.47 -7.87 22.98
N GLY A 69 -9.32 -8.90 22.84
CA GLY A 69 -10.72 -8.75 22.44
C GLY A 69 -10.96 -8.84 20.93
N TYR A 70 -9.90 -8.98 20.14
CA TYR A 70 -9.95 -9.33 18.73
C TYR A 70 -9.36 -10.72 18.54
N GLU A 71 -10.09 -11.59 17.87
CA GLU A 71 -9.60 -12.92 17.51
C GLU A 71 -8.97 -12.90 16.10
N ARG A 72 -8.55 -14.06 15.60
CA ARG A 72 -8.36 -14.29 14.16
C ARG A 72 -9.36 -15.34 13.70
N THR A 73 -10.58 -14.92 13.41
CA THR A 73 -11.66 -15.74 12.89
C THR A 73 -11.25 -16.27 11.53
N THR A 74 -11.10 -17.58 11.41
CA THR A 74 -10.91 -18.24 10.12
C THR A 74 -12.27 -18.29 9.43
N VAL A 75 -12.37 -17.72 8.24
CA VAL A 75 -13.61 -17.75 7.47
C VAL A 75 -13.55 -18.92 6.50
N GLU A 76 -14.53 -19.80 6.60
CA GLU A 76 -14.76 -20.83 5.59
C GLU A 76 -15.23 -20.14 4.31
N LEU A 77 -14.41 -20.24 3.26
CA LEU A 77 -14.81 -19.77 1.94
C LEU A 77 -15.91 -20.71 1.41
N PRO A 78 -16.95 -20.18 0.75
CA PRO A 78 -17.95 -21.04 0.11
C PRO A 78 -17.27 -21.91 -0.95
N GLU A 79 -17.83 -23.09 -1.20
CA GLU A 79 -17.38 -23.90 -2.34
C GLU A 79 -17.56 -23.11 -3.64
N PRO A 80 -16.57 -23.13 -4.56
CA PRO A 80 -16.71 -22.48 -5.84
C PRO A 80 -17.93 -23.02 -6.59
N SER A 81 -18.81 -22.11 -7.01
CA SER A 81 -19.93 -22.39 -7.89
C SER A 81 -19.95 -21.35 -9.01
N PRO A 82 -19.25 -21.63 -10.13
CA PRO A 82 -19.21 -20.76 -11.29
C PRO A 82 -20.62 -20.43 -11.82
N GLU A 83 -21.56 -21.36 -11.73
CA GLU A 83 -22.96 -21.18 -12.13
C GLU A 83 -23.72 -20.20 -11.22
N ALA A 84 -23.32 -20.08 -9.94
CA ALA A 84 -23.83 -19.10 -9.00
C ALA A 84 -23.00 -17.81 -8.97
N GLY A 85 -22.00 -17.67 -9.84
CA GLY A 85 -21.07 -16.54 -9.83
C GLY A 85 -20.11 -16.53 -8.63
N VAL A 86 -19.94 -17.66 -7.95
CA VAL A 86 -19.03 -17.82 -6.81
C VAL A 86 -17.73 -18.45 -7.28
N VAL A 87 -16.64 -17.68 -7.25
CA VAL A 87 -15.29 -18.19 -7.52
C VAL A 87 -14.49 -18.10 -6.23
N THR A 88 -13.98 -19.23 -5.77
CA THR A 88 -13.12 -19.32 -4.58
C THR A 88 -11.68 -19.46 -5.02
N LEU A 89 -10.86 -18.46 -4.71
CA LEU A 89 -9.45 -18.48 -5.02
C LEU A 89 -8.67 -19.14 -3.88
N SER A 90 -7.81 -20.09 -4.22
CA SER A 90 -6.79 -20.56 -3.29
C SER A 90 -5.67 -19.55 -3.27
N VAL A 91 -5.61 -18.75 -2.20
CA VAL A 91 -4.60 -17.70 -2.00
C VAL A 91 -3.65 -18.09 -0.88
N PRO A 92 -2.35 -17.75 -0.98
CA PRO A 92 -1.42 -17.96 0.12
C PRO A 92 -1.85 -17.19 1.37
N ALA A 93 -1.70 -17.81 2.53
CA ALA A 93 -2.06 -17.27 3.82
C ALA A 93 -0.87 -17.40 4.78
N TYR A 94 -0.22 -16.28 5.09
CA TYR A 94 0.95 -16.25 5.96
C TYR A 94 0.62 -15.69 7.33
N ASN A 95 1.26 -16.26 8.35
CA ASN A 95 1.34 -15.58 9.62
C ASN A 95 2.14 -14.28 9.47
N TRP A 96 1.84 -13.29 10.32
CA TRP A 96 2.52 -12.00 10.34
C TRP A 96 4.04 -12.17 10.42
N SER A 97 4.78 -11.61 9.47
CA SER A 97 6.23 -11.73 9.37
C SER A 97 6.86 -10.36 9.14
N PHE A 98 7.31 -9.74 10.24
CA PHE A 98 8.07 -8.48 10.29
C PHE A 98 7.39 -7.30 9.58
N GLY A 99 6.06 -7.21 9.69
CA GLY A 99 5.24 -6.11 9.17
C GLY A 99 4.02 -6.61 8.41
N CYS A 100 2.84 -6.09 8.75
CA CYS A 100 1.58 -6.54 8.13
C CYS A 100 1.53 -6.20 6.63
N SER A 101 1.96 -5.00 6.23
CA SER A 101 1.97 -4.56 4.83
C SER A 101 2.91 -5.42 3.98
N ALA A 102 4.14 -5.67 4.45
CA ALA A 102 5.08 -6.56 3.77
C ALA A 102 4.58 -8.00 3.68
N THR A 103 3.98 -8.52 4.77
CA THR A 103 3.38 -9.86 4.80
C THR A 103 2.26 -9.97 3.76
N SER A 104 1.37 -8.99 3.71
CA SER A 104 0.26 -8.95 2.75
C SER A 104 0.76 -8.88 1.32
N ALA A 105 1.75 -8.02 1.05
CA ALA A 105 2.40 -7.94 -0.25
C ALA A 105 3.03 -9.28 -0.65
N SER A 106 3.63 -10.01 0.29
CA SER A 106 4.18 -11.34 0.02
C SER A 106 3.11 -12.38 -0.31
N MET A 107 1.91 -12.32 0.30
CA MET A 107 0.79 -13.20 -0.07
C MET A 107 0.33 -12.96 -1.52
N ILE A 108 0.26 -11.69 -1.93
CA ILE A 108 -0.10 -11.31 -3.31
C ILE A 108 0.99 -11.78 -4.28
N ALA A 109 2.27 -11.50 -3.97
CA ALA A 109 3.40 -11.92 -4.79
C ALA A 109 3.44 -13.46 -4.92
N ALA A 110 3.17 -14.19 -3.84
CA ALA A 110 3.10 -15.64 -3.83
C ALA A 110 1.94 -16.20 -4.66
N PHE A 111 0.78 -15.54 -4.64
CA PHE A 111 -0.34 -15.93 -5.51
C PHE A 111 0.08 -15.86 -6.98
N TYR A 112 0.79 -14.80 -7.36
CA TYR A 112 1.29 -14.63 -8.73
C TYR A 112 2.44 -15.56 -9.08
N ASP A 113 3.36 -15.82 -8.14
CA ASP A 113 4.46 -16.78 -8.29
C ASP A 113 3.97 -18.17 -8.72
N ARG A 114 2.83 -18.58 -8.14
CA ARG A 114 2.21 -19.87 -8.37
C ARG A 114 1.33 -19.91 -9.62
N GLY A 115 1.16 -18.77 -10.28
CA GLY A 115 0.23 -18.60 -11.39
C GLY A 115 0.86 -17.83 -12.54
N SER A 116 0.38 -16.62 -12.77
CA SER A 116 0.64 -15.86 -14.00
C SER A 116 2.02 -15.21 -14.07
N TYR A 117 2.73 -15.05 -12.95
CA TYR A 117 4.03 -14.37 -12.92
C TYR A 117 5.02 -15.17 -12.04
N PRO A 118 5.54 -16.30 -12.54
CA PRO A 118 6.49 -17.12 -11.80
C PRO A 118 7.82 -16.40 -11.56
N GLY A 119 8.46 -16.67 -10.43
CA GLY A 119 9.76 -16.08 -10.07
C GLY A 119 9.66 -14.86 -9.15
N MET A 120 8.48 -14.59 -8.57
CA MET A 120 8.36 -13.62 -7.49
C MET A 120 9.13 -14.10 -6.25
N TYR A 121 9.06 -15.40 -6.00
CA TYR A 121 9.88 -16.09 -5.04
C TYR A 121 11.09 -16.72 -5.74
N THR A 122 12.28 -16.51 -5.15
CA THR A 122 13.56 -16.93 -5.73
C THR A 122 14.34 -17.89 -4.83
N GLY A 123 13.72 -18.31 -3.72
CA GLY A 123 14.34 -19.21 -2.75
C GLY A 123 14.23 -20.70 -3.14
N PRO A 124 14.96 -21.59 -2.46
CA PRO A 124 15.01 -23.02 -2.78
C PRO A 124 13.84 -23.85 -2.24
N THR A 125 13.07 -23.38 -1.24
CA THR A 125 11.97 -24.16 -0.65
C THR A 125 10.91 -24.50 -1.70
N ASN A 126 10.30 -25.68 -1.56
CA ASN A 126 9.22 -26.15 -2.41
C ASN A 126 9.55 -26.06 -3.93
N ASN A 127 10.79 -26.43 -4.27
CA ASN A 127 11.32 -26.42 -5.64
C ASN A 127 11.26 -25.05 -6.33
N GLY A 128 11.41 -23.96 -5.57
CA GLY A 128 11.38 -22.60 -6.11
C GLY A 128 9.98 -22.06 -6.37
N ILE A 129 8.94 -22.70 -5.84
CA ILE A 129 7.56 -22.21 -5.90
C ILE A 129 7.14 -21.80 -4.50
N MET A 130 6.66 -20.57 -4.32
CA MET A 130 6.27 -20.06 -3.02
C MET A 130 5.20 -20.95 -2.37
N PRO A 131 5.42 -21.46 -1.14
CA PRO A 131 4.43 -22.20 -0.36
C PRO A 131 3.12 -21.43 -0.10
N MET A 132 2.03 -22.17 0.16
CA MET A 132 0.71 -21.60 0.49
C MET A 132 0.63 -21.01 1.90
N ASP A 133 1.54 -21.41 2.78
CA ASP A 133 1.69 -20.87 4.13
C ASP A 133 3.19 -20.72 4.43
N ASN A 134 3.54 -20.14 5.58
CA ASN A 134 4.94 -19.95 5.97
C ASN A 134 5.44 -20.96 7.00
N SER A 135 4.77 -22.12 7.13
CA SER A 135 5.17 -23.18 8.07
C SER A 135 6.50 -23.85 7.72
N ALA A 136 6.91 -23.82 6.45
CA ALA A 136 8.12 -24.46 5.95
C ALA A 136 9.42 -23.89 6.56
N TRP A 137 9.37 -22.66 7.09
CA TRP A 137 10.55 -21.97 7.63
C TRP A 137 10.58 -21.89 9.16
N GLY A 138 9.48 -22.27 9.82
CA GLY A 138 9.34 -22.23 11.28
C GLY A 138 9.48 -20.84 11.89
N ASP A 139 9.45 -20.81 13.22
CA ASP A 139 9.54 -19.58 14.00
C ASP A 139 10.97 -19.34 14.51
N VAL A 140 11.27 -18.08 14.80
CA VAL A 140 12.53 -17.65 15.42
C VAL A 140 12.24 -16.81 16.65
N ILE A 141 13.07 -16.94 17.70
CA ILE A 141 13.00 -16.05 18.85
C ILE A 141 13.92 -14.86 18.63
N ILE A 142 13.38 -13.65 18.60
CA ILE A 142 14.15 -12.40 18.50
C ILE A 142 13.73 -11.49 19.65
N ALA A 143 14.69 -10.94 20.37
CA ALA A 143 14.45 -10.14 21.58
C ALA A 143 13.55 -10.80 22.65
N GLY A 144 13.50 -12.14 22.67
CA GLY A 144 12.67 -12.91 23.61
C GLY A 144 11.26 -13.22 23.12
N GLU A 145 10.86 -12.70 21.95
CA GLU A 145 9.53 -12.87 21.38
C GLU A 145 9.55 -13.85 20.19
N PRO A 146 8.53 -14.72 20.03
CA PRO A 146 8.40 -15.59 18.89
C PRO A 146 7.96 -14.78 17.65
N MET A 147 8.71 -14.96 16.57
CA MET A 147 8.46 -14.32 15.28
C MET A 147 8.31 -15.36 14.17
N HIS A 148 7.28 -15.20 13.34
CA HIS A 148 7.10 -16.03 12.15
C HIS A 148 7.99 -15.53 11.02
N GLN A 149 8.52 -16.46 10.24
CA GLN A 149 9.45 -16.17 9.15
C GLN A 149 8.78 -16.37 7.80
N CYS A 150 9.06 -15.49 6.85
CA CYS A 150 8.65 -15.63 5.46
C CYS A 150 9.71 -14.93 4.59
N PRO A 151 10.58 -15.66 3.86
CA PRO A 151 11.69 -15.05 3.11
C PRO A 151 11.22 -14.11 2.00
N LEU A 152 10.00 -14.29 1.50
CA LEU A 152 9.40 -13.37 0.52
C LEU A 152 8.92 -12.06 1.17
N SER A 153 8.52 -12.10 2.45
CA SER A 153 8.15 -10.92 3.24
C SER A 153 9.39 -10.19 3.75
N ALA A 154 10.23 -10.88 4.52
CA ALA A 154 11.43 -10.34 5.16
C ALA A 154 12.55 -11.38 5.18
N THR A 155 13.69 -11.06 4.57
CA THR A 155 14.85 -11.95 4.52
C THR A 155 15.62 -11.97 5.85
N ARG A 156 16.28 -13.09 6.16
CA ARG A 156 17.14 -13.24 7.34
C ARG A 156 18.31 -14.19 7.05
N ASN A 157 19.46 -13.96 7.67
CA ASN A 157 20.61 -14.86 7.55
C ASN A 157 20.27 -16.26 8.08
N GLY A 158 20.57 -17.28 7.29
CA GLY A 158 20.24 -18.67 7.58
C GLY A 158 18.78 -19.05 7.29
N LEU A 159 17.93 -18.10 6.87
CA LEU A 159 16.58 -18.39 6.41
C LEU A 159 16.61 -18.75 4.93
N ASP A 160 15.98 -19.87 4.58
CA ASP A 160 15.73 -20.25 3.19
C ASP A 160 16.98 -20.30 2.29
N GLY A 161 18.09 -20.83 2.83
CA GLY A 161 19.36 -20.93 2.12
C GLY A 161 20.15 -19.62 2.01
N ARG A 162 19.67 -18.50 2.55
CA ARG A 162 20.42 -17.25 2.62
C ARG A 162 21.63 -17.39 3.54
N THR A 163 22.80 -16.90 3.12
CA THR A 163 24.08 -16.99 3.87
C THR A 163 24.67 -15.64 4.28
N ILE A 164 23.97 -14.56 3.98
CA ILE A 164 24.33 -13.18 4.32
C ILE A 164 23.20 -12.53 5.11
N ARG A 165 23.47 -11.38 5.75
CA ARG A 165 22.44 -10.58 6.42
C ARG A 165 21.33 -10.21 5.45
N GLY A 166 20.10 -10.20 5.96
CA GLY A 166 18.92 -9.74 5.25
C GLY A 166 18.18 -8.66 6.03
N HIS A 167 16.96 -8.40 5.60
CA HIS A 167 16.04 -7.41 6.16
C HIS A 167 15.94 -7.45 7.70
N VAL A 168 15.65 -8.63 8.24
CA VAL A 168 15.43 -8.82 9.68
C VAL A 168 16.73 -8.59 10.46
N ASP A 169 17.87 -9.01 9.91
CA ASP A 169 19.15 -8.83 10.62
C ASP A 169 19.53 -7.35 10.71
N ASP A 170 19.22 -6.57 9.67
CA ASP A 170 19.66 -5.18 9.58
C ASP A 170 18.73 -4.19 10.26
N TYR A 171 17.42 -4.40 10.24
CA TYR A 171 16.43 -3.41 10.72
C TYR A 171 15.71 -3.84 12.00
N TRP A 172 15.39 -5.12 12.16
CA TRP A 172 14.49 -5.54 13.24
C TRP A 172 15.19 -5.64 14.61
N ILE A 173 14.64 -4.94 15.59
CA ILE A 173 14.96 -5.02 17.02
C ILE A 173 13.81 -5.71 17.76
N GLN A 174 12.62 -5.11 17.72
CA GLN A 174 11.39 -5.55 18.35
C GLN A 174 10.24 -4.67 17.85
N TYR A 175 9.00 -5.18 17.86
CA TYR A 175 7.83 -4.42 17.46
C TYR A 175 7.78 -3.01 18.09
N GLU A 176 7.49 -2.01 17.27
CA GLU A 176 7.46 -0.57 17.57
C GLU A 176 8.79 0.09 17.97
N ALA A 177 9.93 -0.61 17.85
CA ALA A 177 11.23 0.04 18.02
C ALA A 177 11.43 1.13 16.95
N ALA A 178 11.81 2.33 17.40
CA ALA A 178 12.07 3.49 16.54
C ALA A 178 13.55 3.61 16.12
N GLY A 179 14.29 2.49 16.12
CA GLY A 179 15.72 2.45 15.85
C GLY A 179 16.61 3.05 16.97
N PRO A 180 17.88 3.37 16.68
CA PRO A 180 18.55 3.17 15.39
C PRO A 180 18.60 1.69 14.98
N ASP A 181 18.55 1.42 13.68
CA ASP A 181 18.56 0.04 13.16
C ASP A 181 19.85 -0.72 13.53
N PRO A 182 19.78 -2.05 13.75
CA PRO A 182 20.92 -2.90 14.08
C PRO A 182 22.16 -2.68 13.20
N TYR A 183 22.00 -2.47 11.89
CA TYR A 183 23.16 -2.23 11.01
C TYR A 183 23.92 -0.94 11.34
N VAL A 184 23.20 0.09 11.79
CA VAL A 184 23.76 1.36 12.24
C VAL A 184 24.45 1.17 13.58
N ILE A 185 23.76 0.56 14.55
CA ILE A 185 24.29 0.36 15.92
C ILE A 185 25.56 -0.49 15.88
N ASN A 186 25.54 -1.57 15.11
CA ASN A 186 26.65 -2.52 15.04
C ASN A 186 27.71 -2.13 14.01
N SER A 187 27.53 -1.01 13.30
CA SER A 187 28.46 -0.48 12.31
C SER A 187 28.85 -1.51 11.23
N TRP A 188 27.90 -2.34 10.79
CA TRP A 188 28.12 -3.27 9.68
C TRP A 188 27.51 -2.75 8.39
N THR A 189 27.98 -3.28 7.27
CA THR A 189 27.42 -2.97 5.96
C THR A 189 25.98 -3.49 5.87
N GLU A 190 25.04 -2.58 5.60
CA GLU A 190 23.66 -2.89 5.25
C GLU A 190 23.64 -3.84 4.04
N HIS A 191 22.73 -4.82 4.05
CA HIS A 191 22.55 -5.75 2.95
C HIS A 191 22.10 -4.98 1.69
N THR A 192 22.40 -5.58 0.53
CA THR A 192 21.90 -5.05 -0.73
C THR A 192 20.38 -5.19 -0.75
N LEU A 193 19.67 -4.06 -0.79
CA LEU A 193 18.21 -4.05 -0.83
C LEU A 193 17.71 -4.78 -2.07
N GLY A 194 16.61 -5.52 -1.90
CA GLY A 194 15.79 -5.95 -3.02
C GLY A 194 15.47 -7.44 -3.07
N ASP A 195 15.61 -8.14 -1.95
CA ASP A 195 15.40 -9.58 -1.91
C ASP A 195 13.96 -9.95 -1.48
N CYS A 196 13.28 -9.08 -0.72
CA CYS A 196 11.92 -9.30 -0.22
C CYS A 196 11.03 -8.06 -0.32
N THR A 197 9.73 -8.21 -0.10
CA THR A 197 8.76 -7.10 -0.17
C THR A 197 9.07 -6.01 0.86
N ALA A 198 9.48 -6.37 2.08
CA ALA A 198 9.83 -5.40 3.13
C ALA A 198 10.99 -4.46 2.73
N ASP A 199 11.99 -4.93 1.97
CA ASP A 199 13.12 -4.09 1.51
C ASP A 199 12.65 -2.95 0.61
N TYR A 200 11.76 -3.29 -0.33
CA TYR A 200 11.24 -2.33 -1.28
C TYR A 200 10.23 -1.39 -0.65
N MET A 201 9.34 -1.92 0.19
CA MET A 201 8.29 -1.15 0.87
C MET A 201 8.79 -0.31 2.05
N LYS A 202 10.08 -0.38 2.36
CA LYS A 202 10.73 0.30 3.49
C LYS A 202 10.17 -0.07 4.85
N THR A 203 9.55 -1.24 4.96
CA THR A 203 9.03 -1.75 6.23
C THR A 203 10.16 -1.85 7.25
N ASN A 204 9.90 -1.54 8.52
CA ASN A 204 10.88 -1.56 9.63
C ASN A 204 12.04 -0.54 9.56
N LYS A 205 12.22 0.17 8.44
CA LYS A 205 13.41 1.01 8.25
C LYS A 205 13.35 2.29 9.05
N TRP A 206 14.28 2.44 9.99
CA TRP A 206 14.54 3.71 10.63
C TRP A 206 15.37 4.63 9.71
N PHE A 207 14.87 5.83 9.50
CA PHE A 207 15.61 6.92 8.87
C PHE A 207 15.90 8.02 9.90
N ALA A 208 17.17 8.23 10.22
CA ALA A 208 17.61 9.17 11.25
C ALA A 208 17.11 10.61 11.06
N SER A 209 16.94 11.04 9.82
CA SER A 209 16.45 12.37 9.46
C SER A 209 14.96 12.56 9.75
N GLU A 210 14.19 11.47 9.80
CA GLU A 210 12.74 11.50 9.62
C GLU A 210 11.97 10.67 10.64
N ASN A 211 12.64 9.83 11.45
CA ASN A 211 12.00 8.89 12.39
C ASN A 211 10.80 8.17 11.73
N PHE A 212 11.07 7.64 10.55
CA PHE A 212 10.06 7.25 9.56
C PHE A 212 9.25 6.01 9.96
N ASN A 213 9.74 4.80 9.67
CA ASN A 213 9.08 3.56 10.09
C ASN A 213 9.71 3.04 11.38
N THR A 214 8.84 2.66 12.32
CA THR A 214 9.22 1.77 13.42
C THR A 214 9.16 0.32 12.96
N ASP A 215 9.71 -0.58 13.76
CA ASP A 215 9.58 -2.02 13.57
C ASP A 215 8.10 -2.45 13.51
N GLY A 216 7.71 -3.04 12.39
CA GLY A 216 6.36 -3.50 12.04
C GLY A 216 5.60 -2.53 11.14
N ALA A 217 6.13 -1.31 10.94
CA ALA A 217 5.43 -0.23 10.26
C ALA A 217 5.77 -0.09 8.78
N THR A 218 4.83 0.42 7.99
CA THR A 218 5.03 0.83 6.60
C THR A 218 4.17 2.05 6.29
N THR A 219 4.75 3.02 5.59
CA THR A 219 4.08 4.27 5.21
C THR A 219 3.53 4.22 3.79
N PHE A 220 2.38 4.86 3.60
CA PHE A 220 1.74 5.08 2.31
C PHE A 220 1.25 6.51 2.21
N TRP A 221 1.27 7.08 1.02
CA TRP A 221 0.84 8.44 0.76
C TRP A 221 -0.43 8.47 -0.08
N TYR A 222 -1.33 9.39 0.26
CA TYR A 222 -2.62 9.55 -0.42
C TYR A 222 -2.93 11.04 -0.63
N TYR A 223 -3.68 11.37 -1.69
CA TYR A 223 -4.33 12.68 -1.71
C TYR A 223 -5.50 12.73 -0.72
N THR A 224 -5.57 13.82 0.04
CA THR A 224 -6.66 14.09 1.00
C THR A 224 -8.05 14.16 0.35
N ASN A 225 -8.11 14.44 -0.95
CA ASN A 225 -9.34 14.58 -1.72
C ASN A 225 -9.86 13.25 -2.32
N GLY A 226 -9.21 12.11 -2.03
CA GLY A 226 -9.59 10.80 -2.54
C GLY A 226 -9.29 10.56 -4.02
N ALA A 227 -8.59 11.48 -4.69
CA ALA A 227 -8.03 11.24 -6.02
C ALA A 227 -6.90 10.20 -5.92
N PRO A 228 -6.70 9.39 -6.98
CA PRO A 228 -5.54 8.50 -7.03
C PRO A 228 -4.25 9.32 -7.08
N ILE A 229 -3.28 8.98 -6.23
CA ILE A 229 -1.91 9.49 -6.31
C ILE A 229 -1.03 8.44 -6.97
N THR A 230 -0.43 8.77 -8.11
CA THR A 230 0.39 7.84 -8.90
C THR A 230 1.85 7.85 -8.47
N ALA A 231 2.63 6.84 -8.87
CA ALA A 231 4.09 6.85 -8.69
C ALA A 231 4.74 8.15 -9.18
N THR A 232 4.37 8.63 -10.37
CA THR A 232 4.87 9.90 -10.93
C THR A 232 4.51 11.11 -10.08
N ASN A 233 3.33 11.12 -9.43
CA ASN A 233 2.99 12.19 -8.49
C ASN A 233 3.87 12.14 -7.25
N LEU A 234 4.10 10.95 -6.68
CA LEU A 234 4.98 10.77 -5.52
C LEU A 234 6.42 11.17 -5.84
N GLU A 235 6.94 10.78 -7.01
CA GLU A 235 8.27 11.18 -7.51
C GLU A 235 8.39 12.70 -7.62
N SER A 236 7.35 13.38 -8.13
CA SER A 236 7.35 14.85 -8.24
C SER A 236 7.41 15.58 -6.90
N HIS A 237 7.08 14.88 -5.81
CA HIS A 237 7.14 15.38 -4.43
C HIS A 237 8.30 14.77 -3.62
N ASN A 238 9.14 13.93 -4.23
CA ASN A 238 10.19 13.14 -3.55
C ASN A 238 9.67 12.25 -2.42
N LEU A 239 8.45 11.73 -2.56
CA LEU A 239 7.80 10.84 -1.58
C LEU A 239 7.83 9.37 -2.02
N ASP A 240 8.20 9.11 -3.27
CA ASP A 240 8.20 7.78 -3.87
C ASP A 240 9.12 6.80 -3.15
N ILE A 241 10.28 7.25 -2.68
CA ILE A 241 11.25 6.40 -1.96
C ILE A 241 10.76 5.97 -0.58
N TYR A 242 9.71 6.62 -0.07
CA TYR A 242 9.09 6.43 1.23
C TYR A 242 7.73 5.71 1.12
N ASP A 243 7.20 5.52 -0.09
CA ASP A 243 5.87 4.95 -0.27
C ASP A 243 5.90 3.42 -0.42
N GLY A 244 5.14 2.71 0.40
CA GLY A 244 5.01 1.26 0.33
C GLY A 244 4.42 0.77 -1.01
N GLY A 245 3.57 1.57 -1.67
CA GLY A 245 3.04 1.27 -3.01
C GLY A 245 4.10 1.40 -4.10
N CYS A 246 4.92 2.46 -4.07
CA CYS A 246 6.10 2.59 -4.93
C CYS A 246 7.09 1.45 -4.68
N GLY A 247 7.30 1.09 -3.41
CA GLY A 247 8.10 -0.08 -3.05
C GLY A 247 7.56 -1.35 -3.69
N LEU A 248 6.27 -1.62 -3.57
CA LEU A 248 5.69 -2.81 -4.18
C LEU A 248 5.84 -2.81 -5.71
N LYS A 249 5.70 -1.66 -6.39
CA LYS A 249 6.03 -1.52 -7.81
C LYS A 249 7.48 -1.95 -8.09
N LEU A 250 8.45 -1.42 -7.36
CA LEU A 250 9.87 -1.74 -7.54
C LEU A 250 10.16 -3.23 -7.27
N PHE A 251 9.46 -3.85 -6.33
CA PHE A 251 9.56 -5.29 -6.08
C PHE A 251 9.20 -6.09 -7.34
N TYR A 252 8.05 -5.85 -7.96
CA TYR A 252 7.66 -6.56 -9.19
C TYR A 252 8.61 -6.28 -10.35
N GLU A 253 9.05 -5.03 -10.51
CA GLU A 253 10.04 -4.67 -11.54
C GLU A 253 11.37 -5.38 -11.36
N SER A 254 11.79 -5.61 -10.10
CA SER A 254 13.00 -6.39 -9.80
C SER A 254 12.89 -7.86 -10.18
N ARG A 255 11.66 -8.38 -10.32
CA ARG A 255 11.38 -9.75 -10.76
C ARG A 255 11.24 -9.87 -12.29
N GLY A 256 11.51 -8.78 -13.01
CA GLY A 256 11.46 -8.74 -14.47
C GLY A 256 10.09 -8.37 -15.04
N GLU A 257 9.12 -8.03 -14.19
CA GLU A 257 7.81 -7.59 -14.64
C GLU A 257 7.81 -6.11 -15.02
N THR A 258 6.89 -5.72 -15.90
CA THR A 258 6.61 -4.30 -16.14
C THR A 258 5.37 -3.87 -15.37
N VAL A 259 5.51 -2.83 -14.54
CA VAL A 259 4.39 -2.19 -13.86
C VAL A 259 3.92 -1.00 -14.68
N ASP A 260 2.79 -1.15 -15.38
CA ASP A 260 2.22 -0.10 -16.24
C ASP A 260 1.54 1.02 -15.44
N ALA A 261 1.04 0.70 -14.25
CA ALA A 261 0.43 1.68 -13.36
C ALA A 261 0.59 1.28 -11.90
N MET A 262 0.90 2.26 -11.06
CA MET A 262 0.80 2.18 -9.61
C MET A 262 0.10 3.45 -9.11
N TYR A 263 -0.93 3.27 -8.28
CA TYR A 263 -1.51 4.39 -7.55
C TYR A 263 -2.07 3.96 -6.18
N ASN A 264 -2.00 4.89 -5.24
CA ASN A 264 -2.68 4.80 -3.96
C ASN A 264 -3.97 5.62 -4.01
N ARG A 265 -5.06 5.10 -3.46
CA ARG A 265 -6.32 5.82 -3.36
C ARG A 265 -7.00 5.53 -2.03
N GLY A 266 -7.26 6.58 -1.26
CA GLY A 266 -8.12 6.50 -0.08
C GLY A 266 -9.58 6.38 -0.50
N ALA A 267 -10.36 5.59 0.22
CA ALA A 267 -11.81 5.59 0.04
C ALA A 267 -12.38 6.96 0.40
N ASP A 268 -13.40 7.36 -0.35
CA ASP A 268 -14.25 8.49 0.01
C ASP A 268 -14.91 8.15 1.37
N PRO A 269 -14.75 8.97 2.43
CA PRO A 269 -15.39 8.72 3.72
C PRO A 269 -16.93 8.65 3.66
N ARG A 270 -17.55 9.02 2.53
CA ARG A 270 -18.99 8.83 2.30
C ARG A 270 -19.37 7.40 1.91
N ALA A 271 -18.41 6.54 1.57
CA ALA A 271 -18.65 5.21 1.02
C ALA A 271 -18.41 4.04 1.99
N SER A 272 -17.76 4.23 3.14
CA SER A 272 -17.52 3.14 4.10
C SER A 272 -17.42 3.65 5.55
N GLN A 273 -18.03 2.92 6.49
CA GLN A 273 -17.89 3.15 7.94
C GLN A 273 -16.53 2.68 8.50
N GLU A 274 -15.63 2.20 7.64
CA GLU A 274 -14.27 1.75 7.95
C GLU A 274 -13.28 2.46 7.02
N PRO A 275 -12.10 2.91 7.48
CA PRO A 275 -11.10 3.54 6.64
C PRO A 275 -10.53 2.51 5.64
N GLN A 276 -11.03 2.53 4.41
CA GLN A 276 -10.54 1.67 3.34
C GLN A 276 -9.49 2.45 2.52
N GLY A 277 -8.21 2.12 2.62
CA GLY A 277 -7.18 2.54 1.65
C GLY A 277 -6.89 1.42 0.64
N ALA A 278 -6.76 1.74 -0.64
CA ALA A 278 -6.40 0.75 -1.65
C ALA A 278 -5.13 1.19 -2.39
N CYS A 279 -4.16 0.28 -2.49
CA CYS A 279 -3.07 0.35 -3.46
C CYS A 279 -3.51 -0.40 -4.72
N THR A 280 -3.20 0.10 -5.91
CA THR A 280 -3.52 -0.59 -7.17
C THR A 280 -2.27 -0.67 -8.03
N LEU A 281 -2.03 -1.85 -8.58
CA LEU A 281 -0.90 -2.16 -9.46
C LEU A 281 -1.42 -2.75 -10.78
N ARG A 282 -0.78 -2.45 -11.91
CA ARG A 282 -1.06 -3.14 -13.18
C ARG A 282 0.23 -3.73 -13.73
N LEU A 283 0.25 -5.06 -13.88
CA LEU A 283 1.38 -5.82 -14.39
C LEU A 283 1.18 -6.21 -15.85
N ARG A 284 2.28 -6.22 -16.61
CA ARG A 284 2.34 -6.71 -17.98
C ARG A 284 3.49 -7.70 -18.14
N GLU A 285 3.19 -8.81 -18.82
CA GLU A 285 4.18 -9.84 -19.17
C GLU A 285 5.32 -9.27 -20.03
N ALA A 286 6.56 -9.43 -19.57
CA ALA A 286 7.76 -8.98 -20.27
C ALA A 286 8.01 -9.83 -21.53
N GLN A 287 7.84 -9.24 -22.72
CA GLN A 287 8.14 -9.92 -23.98
C GLN A 287 9.66 -10.12 -24.14
N SER A 288 10.13 -11.37 -24.05
CA SER A 288 11.52 -11.73 -24.40
C SER A 288 11.57 -12.66 -25.62
N GLY A 289 12.07 -12.16 -26.76
CA GLY A 289 12.48 -12.98 -27.92
C GLY A 289 12.14 -12.42 -29.32
N PRO A 290 12.96 -12.68 -30.36
CA PRO A 290 12.71 -12.20 -31.71
C PRO A 290 11.52 -12.93 -32.35
N VAL A 291 10.54 -12.14 -32.80
CA VAL A 291 9.28 -12.59 -33.40
C VAL A 291 9.52 -13.20 -34.79
N PRO A 292 9.19 -14.48 -35.05
CA PRO A 292 9.06 -14.98 -36.40
C PRO A 292 7.68 -14.59 -36.93
N CYS A 293 7.64 -13.63 -37.85
CA CYS A 293 6.44 -13.32 -38.61
C CYS A 293 6.06 -14.49 -39.52
N SER A 294 4.90 -15.11 -39.30
CA SER A 294 3.90 -15.37 -40.36
C SER A 294 2.63 -16.00 -39.79
N GLY A 295 1.52 -15.25 -39.78
CA GLY A 295 0.18 -15.83 -39.89
C GLY A 295 -0.72 -15.87 -38.64
N ALA A 296 -0.25 -15.56 -37.43
CA ALA A 296 -1.14 -15.48 -36.27
C ALA A 296 -1.74 -14.07 -36.14
N ARG A 297 -3.02 -13.93 -36.50
CA ARG A 297 -3.83 -12.77 -36.12
C ARG A 297 -4.37 -13.04 -34.70
N ARG A 298 -4.36 -12.02 -33.83
CA ARG A 298 -5.10 -11.87 -32.52
C ARG A 298 -4.38 -12.46 -31.29
N GLN A 299 -4.36 -11.88 -30.08
CA GLN A 299 -4.93 -10.66 -29.49
C GLN A 299 -3.87 -10.03 -28.56
N ASN A 300 -3.78 -8.69 -28.51
CA ASN A 300 -3.11 -8.01 -27.39
C ASN A 300 -3.91 -8.31 -26.12
N LYS A 301 -3.40 -9.18 -25.25
CA LYS A 301 -3.98 -9.42 -23.93
C LYS A 301 -3.59 -8.23 -23.05
N VAL A 302 -4.41 -7.19 -23.06
CA VAL A 302 -4.41 -6.15 -22.04
C VAL A 302 -5.06 -6.80 -20.82
N LEU A 303 -4.29 -7.05 -19.76
CA LEU A 303 -4.80 -7.61 -18.52
C LEU A 303 -5.25 -6.44 -17.65
N ASP A 304 -6.57 -6.22 -17.61
CA ASP A 304 -7.17 -5.12 -16.89
C ASP A 304 -7.21 -5.37 -15.37
N GLY A 305 -6.30 -4.67 -14.66
CA GLY A 305 -6.48 -4.20 -13.29
C GLY A 305 -6.20 -5.20 -12.17
N VAL A 306 -5.12 -4.98 -11.40
CA VAL A 306 -4.91 -5.64 -10.11
C VAL A 306 -5.01 -4.59 -8.98
N SER A 307 -6.13 -4.57 -8.27
CA SER A 307 -6.21 -3.81 -7.01
C SER A 307 -5.56 -4.61 -5.89
N ALA A 308 -4.41 -4.16 -5.39
CA ALA A 308 -3.74 -4.72 -4.22
C ALA A 308 -4.24 -4.01 -2.95
N ALA A 309 -5.33 -4.51 -2.36
CA ALA A 309 -5.80 -3.98 -1.08
C ALA A 309 -4.80 -4.35 0.02
N ILE A 310 -3.99 -3.38 0.45
CA ILE A 310 -3.12 -3.48 1.63
C ILE A 310 -3.80 -2.67 2.73
N LEU A 311 -4.54 -3.33 3.61
CA LEU A 311 -5.05 -2.70 4.83
C LEU A 311 -4.83 -3.58 6.05
N GLY A 312 -4.07 -3.04 6.99
CA GLY A 312 -4.12 -3.38 8.40
C GLY A 312 -4.92 -2.31 9.13
N GLY A 313 -5.94 -2.71 9.87
CA GLY A 313 -6.74 -1.82 10.71
C GLY A 313 -7.91 -2.57 11.34
N VAL A 314 -7.74 -2.89 12.63
CA VAL A 314 -8.71 -3.48 13.58
C VAL A 314 -9.26 -4.85 13.16
N ALA A 315 -8.69 -5.90 13.77
CA ALA A 315 -8.74 -7.30 13.34
C ALA A 315 -7.92 -7.54 12.05
N ALA A 316 -6.79 -8.23 12.18
CA ALA A 316 -6.14 -8.91 11.05
C ALA A 316 -7.00 -10.12 10.63
N GLU A 317 -8.28 -9.86 10.36
CA GLU A 317 -9.30 -10.81 9.99
C GLU A 317 -9.81 -10.45 8.61
N ASN A 318 -9.49 -11.35 7.69
CA ASN A 318 -9.97 -11.44 6.33
C ASN A 318 -9.37 -10.48 5.32
N GLN A 319 -8.22 -10.87 4.77
CA GLN A 319 -7.82 -10.45 3.42
C GLN A 319 -8.73 -11.15 2.40
N TYR A 320 -9.98 -10.71 2.35
CA TYR A 320 -10.90 -11.11 1.31
C TYR A 320 -10.56 -10.38 0.01
N ILE A 321 -10.18 -11.12 -1.02
CA ILE A 321 -10.43 -10.68 -2.39
C ILE A 321 -11.91 -11.01 -2.69
N TYR A 322 -12.84 -10.18 -2.21
CA TYR A 322 -14.23 -10.28 -2.62
C TYR A 322 -14.39 -9.69 -4.03
N GLY A 323 -14.70 -10.55 -5.00
CA GLY A 323 -15.43 -10.13 -6.19
C GLY A 323 -16.91 -9.97 -5.81
N TYR A 324 -17.43 -8.74 -5.83
CA TYR A 324 -18.82 -8.45 -5.48
C TYR A 324 -19.50 -7.64 -6.61
N ASN A 325 -20.77 -7.97 -6.85
CA ASN A 325 -21.56 -7.51 -7.99
C ASN A 325 -22.55 -6.40 -7.55
N GLY A 326 -22.48 -5.25 -8.23
CA GLY A 326 -23.52 -4.21 -8.36
C GLY A 326 -24.02 -3.57 -7.06
N THR A 327 -23.56 -2.38 -6.64
CA THR A 327 -23.98 -1.09 -7.22
C THR A 327 -23.03 0.08 -6.90
N THR A 328 -21.73 -0.17 -6.79
CA THR A 328 -20.71 0.90 -6.73
C THR A 328 -19.61 0.58 -7.73
N GLU A 329 -19.25 1.56 -8.56
CA GLU A 329 -18.45 1.41 -9.78
C GLU A 329 -17.07 0.77 -9.54
N GLY A 330 -16.91 -0.50 -9.93
CA GLY A 330 -15.66 -1.27 -9.97
C GLY A 330 -15.87 -2.67 -10.57
N PHE A 331 -14.86 -3.17 -11.32
CA PHE A 331 -14.72 -4.46 -12.06
C PHE A 331 -15.31 -4.45 -13.50
N THR A 332 -14.70 -5.03 -14.56
CA THR A 332 -14.28 -6.44 -14.78
C THR A 332 -13.64 -6.55 -16.19
N TYR A 333 -12.92 -7.64 -16.55
CA TYR A 333 -12.78 -8.06 -17.96
C TYR A 333 -13.20 -9.51 -18.22
N ASP A 334 -13.74 -9.68 -19.43
CA ASP A 334 -14.51 -10.79 -19.98
C ASP A 334 -13.72 -12.06 -20.36
N LEU A 335 -14.44 -13.18 -20.27
CA LEU A 335 -14.04 -14.53 -20.65
C LEU A 335 -13.92 -14.71 -22.17
N VAL A 336 -12.89 -15.44 -22.58
CA VAL A 336 -13.07 -16.56 -23.52
C VAL A 336 -12.37 -17.78 -22.94
#